data_AF-A0A3A4KBL9-F1
#
_entry.id   AF-A0A3A4KBL9-F1
#
_cell.length_a   1.000
_cell.length_b   1.000
_cell.length_c   1.000
_cell.angle_alpha   90.00
_cell.angle_beta   90.00
_cell.angle_gamma   90.00
#
_symmetry.space_group_name_H-M   'P 1'
#
loop_
_entity.id
_entity.type
_entity.pdbx_description
1 polymer ?
#
loop_
_entity_poly.entity_id
_entity_poly.type
_entity_poly.pdbx_seq_one_letter_code
_entity_poly.pdbx_strand_id
1 'polypeptide(L)'
;MSSDEPTSRVNDTIGRRLEKYARFQKLTIYLGGGLGGLVLFGDLAKDVFLLVPDWLRAAFIAAALVTGGCIGYAYSGFQWAETLLQRELDDNHLWVRSSKISEVAGHEWPTVAYVEYNLAPALIGLTALLLLIAAVWSVVAPY
;
A
#
# COMPACT_ATOMS: atom_id res chain seq x y z
N MET A 1 6.02 -13.22 12.14
CA MET A 1 5.75 -12.15 13.13
C MET A 1 6.77 -11.06 12.92
N SER A 2 6.36 -9.97 12.27
CA SER A 2 7.22 -8.80 12.05
C SER A 2 7.31 -8.01 13.35
N SER A 3 8.50 -7.61 13.77
CA SER A 3 8.77 -6.82 14.98
C SER A 3 8.20 -5.38 14.96
N ASP A 4 7.40 -5.05 13.95
CA ASP A 4 6.80 -3.73 13.72
C ASP A 4 5.29 -3.69 14.12
N GLU A 5 4.82 -4.65 14.91
CA GLU A 5 3.49 -4.58 15.51
C GLU A 5 3.36 -3.38 16.48
N PRO A 6 2.16 -2.78 16.60
CA PRO A 6 1.92 -1.54 17.35
C PRO A 6 1.89 -1.71 18.88
N THR A 7 2.81 -2.50 19.45
CA THR A 7 2.69 -3.05 20.82
C THR A 7 3.57 -2.42 21.90
N SER A 8 4.26 -1.30 21.67
CA SER A 8 4.87 -0.55 22.80
C SER A 8 4.87 0.97 22.58
N ARG A 9 3.79 1.61 23.06
CA ARG A 9 3.46 3.03 22.84
C ARG A 9 4.16 4.01 23.81
N VAL A 10 4.80 3.52 24.87
CA VAL A 10 5.18 4.36 26.02
C VAL A 10 6.57 4.99 25.88
N ASN A 11 7.45 4.43 25.03
CA ASN A 11 8.85 4.85 24.91
C ASN A 11 9.29 5.21 23.48
N ASP A 12 8.39 5.25 22.50
CA ASP A 12 8.76 5.67 21.15
C ASP A 12 8.84 7.21 21.07
N THR A 13 9.88 7.71 20.40
CA THR A 13 10.05 9.15 20.16
C THR A 13 9.26 9.59 18.93
N ILE A 14 8.86 10.86 18.90
CA ILE A 14 8.12 11.43 17.76
C ILE A 14 8.92 11.27 16.47
N GLY A 15 10.23 11.56 16.50
CA GLY A 15 11.12 11.39 15.36
C GLY A 15 11.10 9.97 14.79
N ARG A 16 11.13 8.94 15.65
CA ARG A 16 11.08 7.54 15.21
C ARG A 16 9.75 7.16 14.56
N ARG A 17 8.64 7.77 14.99
CA ARG A 17 7.33 7.51 14.40
C ARG A 17 7.12 8.24 13.09
N LEU A 18 7.61 9.47 12.96
CA LEU A 18 7.69 10.16 11.67
C LEU A 18 8.51 9.35 10.67
N GLU A 19 9.68 8.84 11.08
CA GLU A 19 10.51 7.98 10.23
C GLU A 19 9.77 6.70 9.80
N LYS A 20 9.02 6.06 10.71
CA LYS A 20 8.17 4.90 10.38
C LYS A 20 7.11 5.26 9.33
N TYR A 21 6.37 6.36 9.49
CA TYR A 21 5.36 6.78 8.52
C TYR A 21 5.97 7.07 7.15
N ALA A 22 7.09 7.78 7.10
CA ALA A 22 7.83 8.03 5.86
C ALA A 22 8.32 6.72 5.21
N ARG A 23 8.74 5.73 6.02
CA ARG A 23 9.12 4.40 5.51
C ARG A 23 7.92 3.68 4.91
N PHE A 24 6.76 3.66 5.57
CA PHE A 24 5.55 3.04 5.02
C PHE A 24 5.11 3.72 3.72
N GLN A 25 5.15 5.06 3.65
CA GLN A 25 4.86 5.80 2.43
C GLN A 25 5.77 5.38 1.26
N LYS A 26 7.09 5.29 1.49
CA LYS A 26 8.03 4.82 0.47
C LYS A 26 7.72 3.39 0.01
N LEU A 27 7.41 2.49 0.95
CA LEU A 27 7.04 1.11 0.63
C LEU A 27 5.75 1.03 -0.18
N THR A 28 4.73 1.83 0.13
CA THR A 28 3.51 1.90 -0.68
C THR A 28 3.78 2.42 -2.10
N ILE A 29 4.75 3.33 -2.29
CA ILE A 29 5.16 3.77 -3.64
C ILE A 29 5.79 2.60 -4.41
N TYR A 30 6.65 1.80 -3.78
CA TYR A 30 7.22 0.61 -4.43
C TYR A 30 6.14 -0.41 -4.81
N LEU A 31 5.15 -0.63 -3.94
CA LEU A 31 3.99 -1.49 -4.25
C LEU A 31 3.18 -0.93 -5.42
N GLY A 32 2.95 0.38 -5.45
CA GLY A 32 2.30 1.07 -6.56
C GLY A 32 3.07 0.92 -7.88
N GLY A 33 4.40 1.02 -7.83
CA GLY A 33 5.27 0.76 -8.99
C GLY A 33 5.17 -0.69 -9.48
N GLY A 34 5.13 -1.67 -8.57
CA GLY A 34 4.91 -3.08 -8.91
C GLY A 34 3.57 -3.32 -9.60
N LEU A 35 2.49 -2.74 -9.08
CA LEU A 35 1.17 -2.78 -9.72
C LEU A 35 1.18 -2.09 -11.09
N GLY A 36 1.81 -0.92 -11.20
CA GLY A 36 1.96 -0.21 -12.47
C GLY A 36 2.69 -1.04 -13.53
N GLY A 37 3.76 -1.74 -13.14
CA GLY A 37 4.45 -2.69 -14.00
C GLY A 37 3.57 -3.84 -14.48
N LEU A 38 2.75 -4.42 -13.60
CA LEU A 38 1.80 -5.48 -13.96
C LEU A 38 0.74 -4.99 -14.95
N VAL A 39 0.18 -3.80 -14.73
CA VAL A 39 -0.83 -3.21 -15.63
C VAL A 39 -0.22 -2.93 -17.00
N LEU A 40 1.00 -2.36 -17.05
CA LEU A 40 1.70 -2.12 -18.32
C LEU A 40 2.03 -3.43 -19.04
N PHE A 41 2.39 -4.48 -18.32
CA PHE A 41 2.61 -5.79 -18.93
C PHE A 41 1.32 -6.34 -19.54
N GLY A 42 0.19 -6.19 -18.86
CA GLY A 42 -1.13 -6.54 -19.39
C GLY A 42 -1.47 -5.77 -20.67
N ASP A 43 -1.16 -4.47 -20.72
CA ASP A 43 -1.39 -3.62 -21.90
C ASP A 43 -0.47 -3.97 -23.08
N LEU A 44 0.81 -4.27 -22.82
CA LEU A 44 1.73 -4.76 -23.84
C LEU A 44 1.28 -6.10 -24.44
N ALA A 45 0.54 -6.90 -23.67
CA ALA A 45 -0.04 -8.17 -24.10
C ALA A 45 -1.47 -8.01 -24.66
N LYS A 46 -1.94 -6.79 -25.01
CA LYS A 46 -3.36 -6.55 -25.36
C LYS A 46 -3.88 -7.49 -26.46
N ASP A 47 -3.06 -7.80 -27.48
CA ASP A 47 -3.49 -8.58 -28.64
C ASP A 47 -3.78 -10.03 -28.23
N VAL A 48 -3.02 -10.54 -27.26
CA VAL A 48 -3.23 -11.84 -26.61
C VAL A 48 -4.41 -11.76 -25.63
N PHE A 49 -4.57 -10.63 -24.95
CA PHE A 49 -5.66 -10.37 -24.01
C PHE A 49 -7.04 -10.26 -24.66
N LEU A 50 -7.12 -9.94 -25.95
CA LEU A 50 -8.38 -9.93 -26.71
C LEU A 50 -8.92 -11.35 -26.95
N LEU A 51 -8.07 -12.37 -26.90
CA LEU A 51 -8.45 -13.78 -27.05
C LEU A 51 -8.95 -14.39 -25.72
N VAL A 52 -8.80 -13.66 -24.61
CA VAL A 52 -9.18 -14.11 -23.27
C VAL A 52 -10.67 -13.82 -23.02
N PRO A 53 -11.41 -14.70 -22.31
CA PRO A 53 -12.81 -14.45 -21.97
C PRO A 53 -13.01 -13.10 -21.26
N ASP A 54 -14.06 -12.37 -21.65
CA ASP A 54 -14.35 -11.02 -21.14
C ASP A 54 -14.43 -10.96 -19.60
N TRP A 55 -14.93 -12.02 -18.96
CA TRP A 55 -15.05 -12.10 -17.51
C TRP A 55 -13.68 -12.11 -16.81
N LEU A 56 -12.66 -12.74 -17.40
CA LEU A 56 -11.32 -12.82 -16.82
C LEU A 56 -10.57 -11.49 -16.99
N ARG A 57 -10.76 -10.83 -18.13
CA ARG A 57 -10.27 -9.46 -18.35
C ARG A 57 -10.90 -8.48 -17.36
N ALA A 58 -12.22 -8.56 -17.17
CA ALA A 58 -12.93 -7.73 -16.20
C ALA A 58 -12.44 -7.99 -14.76
N ALA A 59 -12.22 -9.25 -14.40
CA ALA A 59 -11.69 -9.62 -13.09
C ALA A 59 -10.27 -9.06 -12.86
N PHE A 60 -9.39 -9.13 -13.86
CA PHE A 60 -8.05 -8.54 -13.79
C PHE A 60 -8.09 -7.03 -13.57
N ILE A 61 -8.90 -6.30 -14.37
CA ILE A 61 -9.04 -4.85 -14.25
C ILE A 61 -9.62 -4.47 -12.88
N ALA A 62 -10.68 -5.16 -12.44
CA ALA A 62 -11.28 -4.92 -11.13
C ALA A 62 -10.29 -5.18 -9.99
N ALA A 63 -9.52 -6.28 -10.05
CA ALA A 63 -8.47 -6.56 -9.08
C ALA A 63 -7.40 -5.47 -9.09
N ALA A 64 -6.92 -5.03 -10.25
CA ALA A 64 -5.92 -3.97 -10.35
C ALA A 64 -6.43 -2.65 -9.75
N LEU A 65 -7.69 -2.27 -9.98
CA LEU A 65 -8.31 -1.08 -9.39
C LEU A 65 -8.44 -1.19 -7.87
N VAL A 66 -8.89 -2.33 -7.35
CA VAL A 66 -9.00 -2.56 -5.89
C VAL A 66 -7.62 -2.53 -5.24
N THR A 67 -6.62 -3.18 -5.84
CA THR A 67 -5.23 -3.15 -5.38
C THR A 67 -4.68 -1.73 -5.37
N GLY A 68 -4.89 -0.97 -6.46
CA GLY A 68 -4.45 0.42 -6.56
C GLY A 68 -5.12 1.34 -5.54
N GLY A 69 -6.43 1.16 -5.33
CA GLY A 69 -7.19 1.88 -4.31
C GLY A 69 -6.68 1.62 -2.90
N CYS A 70 -6.40 0.35 -2.58
CA CYS A 70 -5.86 -0.06 -1.28
C CYS A 70 -4.45 0.51 -1.02
N ILE A 71 -3.57 0.47 -2.03
CA ILE A 71 -2.24 1.10 -1.94
C ILE A 71 -2.34 2.61 -1.76
N GLY A 72 -3.22 3.25 -2.54
CA GLY A 72 -3.42 4.70 -2.50
C GLY A 72 -3.97 5.18 -1.16
N TYR A 73 -4.98 4.49 -0.62
CA TYR A 73 -5.55 4.82 0.67
C TYR A 73 -4.56 4.56 1.82
N ALA A 74 -3.79 3.47 1.78
CA ALA A 74 -2.69 3.25 2.71
C ALA A 74 -1.66 4.40 2.68
N TYR A 75 -1.22 4.81 1.47
CA TYR A 75 -0.29 5.94 1.30
C TYR A 75 -0.86 7.24 1.90
N SER A 76 -2.08 7.61 1.53
CA SER A 76 -2.74 8.83 2.02
C SER A 76 -2.95 8.79 3.54
N GLY A 77 -3.29 7.63 4.11
CA GLY A 77 -3.46 7.46 5.55
C GLY A 77 -2.16 7.70 6.32
N PHE A 78 -1.03 7.15 5.85
CA PHE A 78 0.28 7.40 6.47
C PHE A 78 0.76 8.83 6.26
N GLN A 79 0.51 9.43 5.10
CA GLN A 79 0.85 10.83 4.81
C GLN A 79 0.07 11.80 5.69
N TRP A 80 -1.23 11.55 5.88
CA TRP A 80 -2.08 12.36 6.76
C TRP A 80 -1.64 12.24 8.23
N ALA A 81 -1.36 11.02 8.69
CA ALA A 81 -0.88 10.78 10.05
C ALA A 81 0.48 11.46 10.33
N GLU A 82 1.39 11.48 9.34
CA GLU A 82 2.65 12.22 9.43
C GLU A 82 2.41 13.73 9.50
N THR A 83 1.56 14.26 8.63
CA THR A 83 1.26 15.70 8.56
C THR A 83 0.62 16.20 9.85
N LEU A 84 -0.33 15.47 10.43
CA LEU A 84 -0.94 15.82 11.71
C LEU A 84 0.09 15.85 12.83
N LEU A 85 0.96 14.84 12.92
CA LEU A 85 1.98 14.77 13.95
C LEU A 85 3.03 15.88 13.81
N GLN A 86 3.37 16.28 12.58
CA GLN A 86 4.25 17.42 12.31
C GLN A 86 3.59 18.75 12.74
N ARG A 87 2.32 18.96 12.39
CA ARG A 87 1.57 20.16 12.81
C ARG A 87 1.50 20.30 14.32
N GLU A 88 1.20 19.22 15.03
CA GLU A 88 1.16 19.25 16.50
C GLU A 88 2.51 19.52 17.14
N LEU A 89 3.59 19.03 16.52
CA LEU A 89 4.94 19.33 16.98
C LEU A 89 5.27 20.82 16.81
N ASP A 90 4.91 21.40 15.67
CA ASP A 90 5.11 22.81 15.36
C ASP A 90 4.26 23.72 16.26
N ASP A 91 2.97 23.38 16.43
CA ASP A 91 2.00 24.14 17.24
C ASP A 91 2.35 24.15 18.73
N ASN A 92 2.93 23.07 19.24
CA ASN A 92 3.34 22.97 20.66
C ASN A 92 4.81 23.36 20.90
N HIS A 93 5.54 23.80 19.86
CA HIS A 93 6.98 24.13 19.94
C HIS A 93 7.84 23.01 20.55
N LEU A 94 7.52 21.76 20.23
CA LEU A 94 8.16 20.59 20.82
C LEU A 94 9.36 20.15 19.99
N TRP A 95 10.39 19.62 20.66
CA TRP A 95 11.60 19.15 20.01
C TRP A 95 11.47 17.68 19.61
N VAL A 96 11.54 17.39 18.30
CA VAL A 96 11.38 16.05 17.69
C VAL A 96 12.19 14.94 18.37
N ARG A 97 13.40 15.26 18.85
CA ARG A 97 14.35 14.28 19.40
C ARG A 97 14.17 13.99 20.88
N SER A 98 13.54 14.88 21.65
CA SER A 98 13.41 14.75 23.10
C SER A 98 11.99 14.45 23.56
N SER A 99 10.99 14.82 22.76
CA SER A 99 9.58 14.66 23.13
C SER A 99 9.10 13.23 22.87
N LYS A 100 8.49 12.63 23.89
CA LYS A 100 7.86 11.31 23.76
C LYS A 100 6.52 11.45 23.06
N ILE A 101 6.12 10.43 22.30
CA ILE A 101 4.78 10.39 21.70
C ILE A 101 3.66 10.55 22.71
N SER A 102 3.84 9.98 23.91
CA SER A 102 2.88 10.10 25.01
C SER A 102 2.66 11.53 25.48
N GLU A 103 3.59 12.45 25.18
CA GLU A 103 3.52 13.86 25.59
C GLU A 103 2.81 14.73 24.54
N VAL A 104 2.63 14.24 23.31
CA VAL A 104 2.19 15.05 22.16
C VAL A 104 0.87 14.57 21.59
N ALA A 105 0.70 13.26 21.51
CA ALA A 105 -0.45 12.71 20.81
C ALA A 105 -0.91 11.40 21.45
N GLY A 106 -2.12 11.42 21.98
CA GLY A 106 -2.94 10.20 22.14
C GLY A 106 -3.36 9.59 20.79
N HIS A 107 -2.91 10.15 19.66
CA HIS A 107 -3.32 9.70 18.33
C HIS A 107 -3.00 8.24 18.09
N GLU A 108 -4.08 7.52 17.86
CA GLU A 108 -4.05 6.11 17.51
C GLU A 108 -3.23 5.92 16.24
N TRP A 109 -2.49 4.83 16.20
CA TRP A 109 -1.82 4.38 14.98
C TRP A 109 -2.85 4.28 13.85
N PRO A 110 -2.53 4.65 12.60
CA PRO A 110 -3.49 4.54 11.49
C PRO A 110 -3.71 3.06 11.14
N THR A 111 -4.55 2.39 11.92
CA THR A 111 -4.79 0.95 11.87
C THR A 111 -5.37 0.52 10.54
N VAL A 112 -6.31 1.28 9.99
CA VAL A 112 -6.92 1.01 8.68
C VAL A 112 -5.86 1.08 7.59
N ALA A 113 -5.03 2.13 7.55
CA ALA A 113 -3.95 2.24 6.57
C ALA A 113 -2.92 1.11 6.70
N TYR A 114 -2.65 0.65 7.93
CA TYR A 114 -1.76 -0.48 8.18
C TYR A 114 -2.34 -1.83 7.72
N VAL A 115 -3.65 -2.05 7.93
CA VAL A 115 -4.35 -3.24 7.43
C VAL A 115 -4.29 -3.26 5.90
N GLU A 116 -4.60 -2.13 5.27
CA GLU A 116 -4.56 -2.00 3.82
C GLU A 116 -3.16 -2.19 3.25
N TYR A 117 -2.14 -1.61 3.88
CA TYR A 117 -0.74 -1.86 3.52
C TYR A 117 -0.38 -3.35 3.59
N ASN A 118 -0.85 -4.08 4.60
CA ASN A 118 -0.59 -5.51 4.74
C ASN A 118 -1.36 -6.37 3.72
N LEU A 119 -2.54 -5.90 3.28
CA LEU A 119 -3.34 -6.58 2.26
C LEU A 119 -2.80 -6.33 0.85
N ALA A 120 -2.20 -5.17 0.59
CA ALA A 120 -1.74 -4.78 -0.74
C ALA A 120 -0.81 -5.81 -1.43
N PRO A 121 0.22 -6.41 -0.79
CA PRO A 121 1.04 -7.44 -1.41
C PRO A 121 0.26 -8.69 -1.83
N ALA A 122 -0.71 -9.11 -1.01
CA ALA A 122 -1.56 -10.26 -1.34
C ALA A 122 -2.47 -9.95 -2.54
N LEU A 123 -3.02 -8.73 -2.59
CA LEU A 123 -3.83 -8.27 -3.71
C LEU A 123 -3.01 -8.14 -5.01
N ILE A 124 -1.77 -7.61 -4.95
CA ILE A 124 -0.83 -7.61 -6.08
C ILE A 124 -0.57 -9.04 -6.56
N GLY A 125 -0.33 -9.98 -5.63
CA GLY A 125 -0.12 -11.39 -5.96
C GLY A 125 -1.34 -12.00 -6.67
N LEU A 126 -2.55 -11.66 -6.23
CA LEU A 126 -3.78 -12.09 -6.89
C LEU A 126 -3.94 -11.45 -8.28
N THR A 127 -3.64 -10.16 -8.45
CA THR A 127 -3.65 -9.49 -9.75
C THR A 127 -2.64 -10.14 -10.71
N ALA A 128 -1.43 -10.48 -10.23
CA ALA A 128 -0.42 -11.18 -11.01
C ALA A 128 -0.86 -12.61 -11.37
N LEU A 129 -1.51 -13.33 -10.46
CA LEU A 129 -2.04 -14.67 -10.74
C LEU A 129 -3.11 -14.65 -11.83
N LEU A 130 -4.03 -13.67 -11.79
CA LEU A 130 -5.03 -13.49 -12.85
C LEU A 130 -4.38 -13.24 -14.22
N LEU A 131 -3.32 -12.43 -14.24
CA LEU A 131 -2.54 -12.16 -15.44
C LEU A 131 -1.88 -13.44 -15.99
N LEU A 132 -1.30 -14.27 -15.11
CA LEU A 132 -0.72 -15.56 -15.49
C LEU A 132 -1.77 -16.54 -16.02
N ILE A 133 -2.94 -16.62 -15.38
CA ILE A 133 -4.05 -17.46 -15.84
C ILE A 133 -4.50 -17.01 -17.24
N ALA A 134 -4.66 -15.70 -17.46
CA ALA A 134 -5.01 -15.14 -18.76
C ALA A 134 -3.95 -15.50 -19.83
N ALA A 135 -2.66 -15.37 -19.48
CA ALA A 135 -1.56 -15.74 -20.37
C ALA A 135 -1.55 -17.23 -20.71
N VAL A 136 -1.69 -18.12 -19.72
CA VAL A 136 -1.74 -19.58 -19.96
C VAL A 136 -2.96 -19.95 -20.80
N TRP A 137 -4.12 -19.36 -20.51
CA TRP A 137 -5.34 -19.60 -21.26
C TRP A 137 -5.18 -19.28 -22.74
N SER A 138 -4.54 -18.14 -23.05
CA SER A 138 -4.29 -17.71 -24.42
C SER A 138 -3.42 -18.67 -25.23
N VAL A 139 -2.56 -19.45 -24.56
CA VAL A 139 -1.68 -20.44 -25.18
C VAL A 139 -2.38 -21.78 -25.34
N VAL A 140 -3.18 -22.19 -24.36
CA VAL A 140 -3.79 -23.53 -24.31
C VAL A 140 -5.11 -23.62 -25.08
N ALA A 141 -5.87 -22.52 -25.16
CA ALA A 141 -7.15 -22.47 -25.87
C ALA A 141 -7.15 -21.38 -26.97
N PRO A 142 -6.33 -21.53 -28.04
CA PRO A 142 -6.20 -20.51 -29.10
C PRO A 142 -7.38 -20.51 -30.11
N TYR A 143 -8.58 -20.91 -29.70
CA TYR A 143 -9.72 -21.18 -30.58
C TYR A 143 -10.79 -20.08 -30.55
#